data_AF-A0A914FBG1-F1
#
_entry.id   AF-A0A914FBG1-F1
#
_cell.length_a   1.000
_cell.length_b   1.000
_cell.length_c   1.000
_cell.angle_alpha   90.00
_cell.angle_beta   90.00
_cell.angle_gamma   90.00
#
_symmetry.space_group_name_H-M   'P 1'
#
loop_
_entity.id
_entity.type
_entity.pdbx_description
1 polymer ?
#
loop_
_entity_poly.entity_id
_entity_poly.type
_entity_poly.pdbx_seq_one_letter_code
_entity_poly.pdbx_strand_id
1 'polypeptide(L)'
;MKCYQNQTPINGTVNGTATNCLNIGVVKATGCLKYTSFITKTVTRMCDYTNCNESGKDRNGCWNSTNDTETCCCKTDGCNFSMTARIAQFFLNFITKMKGKDNSTTTAESMSPKKVVNGSHLMMKHN
;
A
#
# COMPACT_ATOMS: atom_id res chain seq x y z
N MET A 1 4.59 15.73 -13.63
CA MET A 1 3.58 14.89 -12.96
C MET A 1 3.44 13.61 -13.76
N LYS A 2 3.61 12.48 -13.09
CA LYS A 2 3.32 11.15 -13.63
C LYS A 2 2.21 10.51 -12.81
N CYS A 3 1.18 9.98 -13.46
CA CYS A 3 0.06 9.34 -12.78
C CYS A 3 -0.25 8.00 -13.43
N TYR A 4 -0.89 7.10 -12.68
CA TYR A 4 -1.58 5.98 -13.30
C TYR A 4 -2.82 6.52 -14.05
N GLN A 5 -3.01 6.09 -15.28
CA GLN A 5 -4.04 6.58 -16.21
C GLN A 5 -4.83 5.39 -16.78
N ASN A 6 -5.41 4.57 -15.92
CA ASN A 6 -6.08 3.33 -16.28
C ASN A 6 -7.35 3.09 -15.47
N GLN A 7 -8.18 2.19 -15.99
CA GLN A 7 -9.33 1.65 -15.28
C GLN A 7 -9.03 0.19 -14.90
N THR A 8 -9.26 -0.17 -13.65
CA THR A 8 -9.11 -1.54 -13.15
C THR A 8 -10.34 -1.95 -12.34
N PRO A 9 -10.64 -3.25 -12.23
CA PRO A 9 -11.56 -3.73 -11.21
C PRO A 9 -11.08 -3.32 -9.82
N ILE A 10 -12.01 -3.20 -8.86
CA ILE A 10 -11.71 -2.85 -7.46
C ILE A 10 -10.70 -3.82 -6.81
N ASN A 11 -10.79 -5.11 -7.14
CA ASN A 11 -9.87 -6.14 -6.66
C ASN A 11 -8.75 -6.45 -7.67
N GLY A 12 -8.62 -5.64 -8.72
CA GLY A 12 -7.62 -5.82 -9.76
C GLY A 12 -6.28 -5.19 -9.38
N THR A 13 -5.19 -5.84 -9.77
CA THR A 13 -3.85 -5.28 -9.68
C THR A 13 -3.69 -4.16 -10.71
N VAL A 14 -3.07 -3.05 -10.30
CA VAL A 14 -2.64 -2.01 -11.23
C VAL A 14 -1.41 -2.51 -11.96
N ASN A 15 -1.57 -2.87 -13.23
CA ASN A 15 -0.46 -3.28 -14.07
C ASN A 15 0.19 -2.06 -14.74
N GLY A 16 1.52 -2.07 -14.84
CA GLY A 16 2.32 -1.02 -15.47
C GLY A 16 2.85 0.03 -14.51
N THR A 17 3.37 1.12 -15.07
CA THR A 17 4.00 2.24 -14.34
C THR A 17 3.22 3.54 -14.56
N ALA A 18 3.37 4.48 -13.64
CA ALA A 18 2.83 5.83 -13.81
C ALA A 18 3.46 6.50 -15.05
N THR A 19 2.62 7.08 -15.90
CA THR A 19 3.05 7.73 -17.15
C THR A 19 2.90 9.24 -17.04
N ASN A 20 3.62 9.99 -17.87
CA ASN A 20 3.51 11.45 -17.90
C ASN A 20 2.08 11.87 -18.22
N CYS A 21 1.56 12.82 -17.45
CA CYS A 21 0.31 13.49 -17.79
C CYS A 21 0.48 14.34 -19.05
N LEU A 22 -0.49 14.26 -19.96
CA LEU A 22 -0.52 15.11 -21.15
C LEU A 22 -0.83 16.55 -20.75
N ASN A 23 -0.11 17.53 -21.30
CA ASN A 23 -0.49 18.93 -21.09
C ASN A 23 -1.73 19.25 -21.94
N ILE A 24 -2.70 19.97 -21.35
CA ILE A 24 -3.89 20.43 -22.07
C ILE A 24 -3.65 21.92 -22.39
N GLY A 25 -3.07 22.19 -23.55
CA GLY A 25 -2.59 23.54 -23.90
C GLY A 25 -1.49 24.02 -22.95
N VAL A 26 -1.73 25.13 -22.25
CA VAL A 26 -0.81 25.69 -21.23
C VAL A 26 -1.02 25.11 -19.83
N VAL A 27 -2.08 24.30 -19.64
CA VAL A 27 -2.43 23.74 -18.33
C VAL A 27 -1.63 22.47 -18.09
N LYS A 28 -0.82 22.49 -17.03
CA LYS A 28 -0.05 21.34 -16.56
C LYS A 28 -0.86 20.55 -15.54
N ALA A 29 -0.69 19.24 -15.52
CA ALA A 29 -1.26 18.43 -14.45
C ALA A 29 -0.64 18.79 -13.10
N THR A 30 -1.51 18.91 -12.11
CA THR A 30 -1.24 19.40 -10.76
C THR A 30 -1.40 18.32 -9.70
N GLY A 31 -2.02 17.19 -10.04
CA GLY A 31 -2.13 16.03 -9.18
C GLY A 31 -2.50 14.76 -9.93
N CYS A 32 -2.69 13.69 -9.19
CA CYS A 32 -3.23 12.43 -9.66
C CYS A 32 -4.54 12.14 -8.94
N LEU A 33 -5.58 11.79 -9.71
CA LEU A 33 -6.89 11.39 -9.21
C LEU A 33 -7.02 9.86 -9.19
N LYS A 34 -7.78 9.38 -8.20
CA LYS A 34 -8.27 8.02 -8.08
C LYS A 34 -9.76 8.08 -7.74
N TYR A 35 -10.60 7.65 -8.66
CA TYR A 35 -12.03 7.51 -8.45
C TYR A 35 -12.39 6.04 -8.32
N THR A 36 -13.13 5.70 -7.28
CA THR A 36 -13.62 4.35 -7.03
C THR A 36 -15.12 4.37 -7.04
N SER A 37 -15.73 3.46 -7.80
CA SER A 37 -17.16 3.19 -7.78
C SER A 37 -17.40 1.80 -7.23
N PHE A 38 -18.05 1.72 -6.06
CA PHE A 38 -18.44 0.47 -5.43
C PHE A 38 -19.65 -0.18 -6.12
N ILE A 39 -20.50 0.62 -6.79
CA ILE A 39 -21.62 0.13 -7.60
C ILE A 39 -21.09 -0.69 -8.80
N THR A 40 -20.20 -0.09 -9.58
CA THR A 40 -19.64 -0.73 -10.79
C THR A 40 -18.43 -1.62 -10.49
N LYS A 41 -17.95 -1.59 -9.24
CA LYS A 41 -16.73 -2.28 -8.78
C LYS A 41 -15.49 -1.92 -9.61
N THR A 42 -15.36 -0.65 -9.98
CA THR A 42 -14.23 -0.14 -10.76
C THR A 42 -13.42 0.92 -10.01
N VAL A 43 -12.14 1.01 -10.35
CA VAL A 43 -11.22 2.08 -9.94
C VAL A 43 -10.67 2.71 -11.21
N THR A 44 -10.91 4.01 -11.34
CA THR A 44 -10.41 4.83 -12.45
C THR A 44 -9.33 5.75 -11.93
N ARG A 45 -8.21 5.80 -12.63
CA ARG A 45 -7.04 6.62 -12.29
C ARG A 45 -6.76 7.55 -13.44
N MET A 46 -6.46 8.81 -13.14
CA MET A 46 -6.19 9.82 -14.17
C MET A 46 -5.36 10.97 -13.61
N CYS A 47 -4.88 11.83 -14.49
CA CYS A 47 -4.25 13.09 -14.12
C CYS A 47 -5.30 14.13 -13.74
N ASP A 48 -4.97 14.95 -12.74
CA ASP A 48 -5.75 16.12 -12.35
C ASP A 48 -5.09 17.40 -12.83
N TYR A 49 -5.91 18.35 -13.27
CA TYR A 49 -5.49 19.68 -13.74
C TYR A 49 -6.11 20.81 -12.90
N THR A 50 -6.86 20.47 -11.86
CA THR A 50 -7.61 21.42 -11.02
C THR A 50 -6.87 21.78 -9.74
N ASN A 51 -5.69 21.21 -9.50
CA ASN A 51 -4.91 21.27 -8.27
C ASN A 51 -5.57 20.56 -7.09
N CYS A 52 -6.17 19.40 -7.36
CA CYS A 52 -7.02 18.67 -6.42
C CYS A 52 -8.12 19.57 -5.84
N ASN A 53 -8.61 20.53 -6.63
CA ASN A 53 -9.55 21.53 -6.19
C ASN A 53 -10.94 21.19 -6.71
N GLU A 54 -11.77 20.62 -5.84
CA GLU A 54 -13.16 20.34 -6.15
C GLU A 54 -14.06 21.25 -5.30
N SER A 55 -14.91 22.02 -5.97
CA SER A 55 -15.80 23.00 -5.32
C SER A 55 -15.06 24.05 -4.47
N GLY A 56 -13.85 24.47 -4.89
CA GLY A 56 -13.10 25.55 -4.25
C GLY A 56 -12.31 25.16 -2.99
N LYS A 57 -12.19 23.86 -2.68
CA LYS A 57 -11.37 23.35 -1.57
C LYS A 57 -10.21 22.51 -2.10
N ASP A 58 -8.99 22.82 -1.67
CA ASP A 58 -7.80 21.96 -1.90
C ASP A 58 -7.99 20.66 -1.10
N ARG A 59 -8.10 19.54 -1.82
CA ARG A 59 -8.28 18.21 -1.22
C ARG A 59 -7.12 17.31 -1.58
N ASN A 60 -6.10 17.32 -0.74
CA ASN A 60 -5.08 16.28 -0.74
C ASN A 60 -5.54 15.13 0.18
N GLY A 61 -5.76 13.94 -0.37
CA GLY A 61 -6.36 12.80 0.34
C GLY A 61 -7.62 12.28 -0.33
N CYS A 62 -8.43 11.51 0.40
CA CYS A 62 -9.70 10.96 -0.08
C CYS A 62 -10.89 11.74 0.44
N TRP A 63 -11.90 11.92 -0.40
CA TRP A 63 -13.14 12.60 -0.12
C TRP A 63 -14.29 12.04 -0.95
N ASN A 64 -15.51 12.50 -0.67
CA ASN A 64 -16.72 11.95 -1.28
C ASN A 64 -16.82 10.41 -1.10
N SER A 65 -16.36 9.93 0.06
CA SER A 65 -16.44 8.53 0.47
C SER A 65 -17.86 8.22 0.96
N THR A 66 -18.77 8.02 0.01
CA THR A 66 -20.12 7.53 0.27
C THR A 66 -20.12 6.00 0.27
N ASN A 67 -21.31 5.39 0.37
CA ASN A 67 -21.43 3.95 0.18
C ASN A 67 -21.13 3.52 -1.27
N ASP A 68 -21.26 4.44 -2.23
CA ASP A 68 -21.24 4.14 -3.66
C ASP A 68 -19.94 4.56 -4.35
N THR A 69 -19.27 5.59 -3.81
CA THR A 69 -18.08 6.18 -4.44
C THR A 69 -17.03 6.59 -3.42
N GLU A 70 -15.76 6.66 -3.85
CA GLU A 70 -14.66 7.29 -3.13
C GLU A 70 -13.76 8.01 -4.15
N THR A 71 -13.47 9.28 -3.93
CA THR A 71 -12.58 10.07 -4.80
C THR A 71 -11.34 10.48 -4.01
N CYS A 72 -10.15 10.27 -4.53
CA CYS A 72 -8.91 10.69 -3.88
C CYS A 72 -8.03 11.46 -4.85
N CYS A 73 -7.29 12.43 -4.33
CA CYS A 73 -6.26 13.14 -5.09
C CYS A 73 -4.99 13.30 -4.26
N CYS A 74 -3.87 13.36 -4.96
CA CYS A 74 -2.56 13.47 -4.38
C CYS A 74 -1.60 14.15 -5.35
N LYS A 75 -0.56 14.82 -4.83
CA LYS A 75 0.29 15.74 -5.62
C LYS A 75 1.71 15.20 -5.90
N THR A 76 1.97 13.92 -5.65
CA THR A 76 3.26 13.28 -5.92
C THR A 76 3.15 12.28 -7.06
N ASP A 77 4.24 12.06 -7.81
CA ASP A 77 4.23 11.12 -8.93
C ASP A 77 3.79 9.71 -8.48
N GLY A 78 2.85 9.11 -9.23
CA GLY A 78 2.37 7.74 -9.01
C GLY A 78 1.54 7.52 -7.74
N CYS A 79 1.21 8.57 -6.98
CA CYS A 79 0.53 8.45 -5.68
C CYS A 79 -0.87 7.82 -5.75
N ASN A 80 -1.52 7.86 -6.92
CA ASN A 80 -2.82 7.24 -7.15
C ASN A 80 -2.76 5.70 -7.35
N PHE A 81 -1.59 5.09 -7.09
CA PHE A 81 -1.42 3.63 -7.09
C PHE A 81 -2.27 2.92 -6.04
N SER A 82 -2.39 3.50 -4.83
CA SER A 82 -2.84 2.77 -3.63
C SER A 82 -4.21 2.09 -3.82
N MET A 83 -4.38 0.93 -3.18
CA MET A 83 -5.71 0.36 -2.95
C MET A 83 -6.61 1.38 -2.25
N THR A 84 -7.91 1.26 -2.49
CA THR A 84 -8.97 2.03 -1.84
C THR A 84 -8.84 1.98 -0.32
N ALA A 85 -9.08 3.10 0.36
CA ALA A 85 -8.88 3.18 1.81
C ALA A 85 -9.83 2.20 2.53
N ARG A 86 -11.03 1.98 2.00
CA ARG A 86 -11.98 0.98 2.53
C ARG A 86 -11.50 -0.46 2.39
N ILE A 87 -10.79 -0.79 1.31
CA ILE A 87 -10.20 -2.13 1.12
C ILE A 87 -9.00 -2.30 2.02
N ALA A 88 -8.14 -1.29 2.14
CA ALA A 88 -7.05 -1.30 3.11
C ALA A 88 -7.58 -1.47 4.54
N GLN A 89 -8.67 -0.79 4.92
CA GLN A 89 -9.32 -0.95 6.22
C GLN A 89 -9.93 -2.35 6.40
N PHE A 90 -10.53 -2.92 5.36
CA PHE A 90 -11.06 -4.28 5.41
C PHE A 90 -9.92 -5.31 5.60
N PHE A 91 -8.82 -5.19 4.87
CA PHE A 91 -7.64 -6.04 5.03
C PHE A 91 -6.96 -5.83 6.39
N LEU A 92 -6.83 -4.60 6.88
CA LEU A 92 -6.31 -4.32 8.23
C LEU A 92 -7.19 -4.96 9.30
N ASN A 93 -8.52 -4.83 9.20
CA ASN A 93 -9.47 -5.45 10.13
C ASN A 93 -9.47 -6.99 10.03
N PHE A 94 -9.15 -7.55 8.86
CA PHE A 94 -9.01 -8.98 8.68
C PHE A 94 -7.69 -9.50 9.30
N ILE A 95 -6.59 -8.79 9.12
CA ILE A 95 -5.28 -9.12 9.74
C ILE A 95 -5.35 -9.02 11.26
N THR A 96 -6.01 -7.99 11.82
CA THR A 96 -6.17 -7.86 13.28
C THR A 96 -7.06 -8.96 13.85
N LYS A 97 -8.07 -9.44 13.12
CA LYS A 97 -8.87 -10.61 13.51
C LYS A 97 -8.10 -11.93 13.41
N MET A 98 -7.17 -12.08 12.46
CA MET A 98 -6.31 -13.26 12.38
C MET A 98 -5.20 -13.28 13.45
N LYS A 99 -4.65 -12.13 13.84
CA LYS A 99 -3.70 -12.03 14.96
C LYS A 99 -4.32 -12.27 16.35
N GLY A 100 -5.65 -12.30 16.45
CA GLY A 100 -6.36 -12.62 17.69
C GLY A 100 -6.47 -14.12 18.00
N LYS A 101 -5.89 -15.01 17.19
CA LYS A 101 -6.04 -16.46 17.31
C LYS A 101 -4.75 -17.27 17.48
N ASP A 102 -3.64 -16.63 17.86
CA ASP A 102 -2.42 -17.32 18.29
C ASP A 102 -2.02 -16.86 19.69
N ASN A 103 -2.79 -17.27 20.70
CA ASN A 103 -2.28 -17.37 22.06
C ASN A 103 -2.18 -18.87 22.40
N SER A 104 -1.15 -19.52 21.86
CA SER A 104 -0.69 -20.80 22.38
C SER A 104 0.81 -20.72 22.53
N THR A 105 1.21 -20.58 23.79
CA THR A 105 2.56 -20.51 24.32
C THR A 105 3.47 -21.53 23.65
N THR A 106 4.39 -21.08 22.80
CA THR A 106 5.58 -21.85 22.49
C THR A 106 6.70 -21.25 23.32
N THR A 107 6.98 -21.90 24.44
CA THR A 107 8.15 -21.67 25.29
C THR A 107 9.39 -21.69 24.40
N ALA A 108 10.01 -20.54 24.20
CA ALA A 108 11.29 -20.44 23.53
C ALA A 108 12.36 -21.01 24.48
N GLU A 109 12.73 -22.28 24.30
CA GLU A 109 13.98 -22.81 24.82
C GLU A 109 15.13 -22.07 24.13
N SER A 110 15.76 -21.18 24.89
CA SER A 110 16.99 -20.48 24.55
C SER A 110 18.14 -21.49 24.50
N MET A 111 18.38 -22.10 23.33
CA MET A 111 19.64 -22.80 23.06
C MET A 111 20.67 -21.77 22.56
N SER A 112 21.53 -21.36 23.48
CA SER A 112 22.72 -20.55 23.19
C SER A 112 23.72 -21.34 22.33
N PRO A 113 24.43 -20.71 21.37
CA PRO A 113 25.41 -21.40 20.55
C PRO A 113 26.75 -21.52 21.31
N LYS A 114 27.24 -22.75 21.55
CA LYS A 114 28.63 -23.01 21.94
C LYS A 114 29.35 -23.85 20.89
N LYS A 115 30.13 -23.12 20.08
CA LYS A 115 31.49 -23.37 19.61
C LYS A 115 31.87 -24.83 19.25
N VAL A 116 32.06 -25.06 17.95
CA VAL A 116 32.78 -26.21 17.38
C VAL A 116 34.27 -26.10 17.73
N VAL A 117 34.83 -27.13 18.38
CA VAL A 117 36.24 -27.50 18.26
C VAL A 117 36.35 -29.02 18.26
N ASN A 118 36.89 -29.56 17.17
CA ASN A 118 37.22 -30.97 16.95
C ASN A 118 38.69 -31.19 17.37
N GLY A 119 39.04 -32.33 17.98
CA GLY A 119 40.45 -32.69 18.17
C GLY A 119 40.78 -33.53 19.40
N SER A 120 41.18 -34.77 19.13
CA SER A 120 41.56 -35.86 20.02
C SER A 120 42.84 -35.64 20.86
N HIS A 121 43.06 -36.55 21.82
CA HIS A 121 44.35 -37.15 22.26
C HIS A 121 45.02 -36.77 23.61
N LEU A 122 45.24 -37.83 24.43
CA LEU A 122 46.41 -38.21 25.26
C LEU A 122 46.84 -37.42 26.54
N MET A 123 46.70 -38.15 27.66
CA MET A 123 47.67 -38.47 28.75
C MET A 123 48.38 -37.39 29.62
N MET A 124 48.33 -37.71 30.93
CA MET A 124 49.29 -37.48 32.04
C MET A 124 49.51 -36.07 32.63
N LYS A 125 49.34 -35.95 33.97
CA LYS A 125 50.46 -35.91 34.96
C LYS A 125 49.98 -35.77 36.41
N HIS A 126 50.67 -36.51 37.30
CA HIS A 126 51.08 -36.22 38.69
C HIS A 126 50.11 -35.52 39.66
N ASN A 127 49.77 -36.22 40.75
CA ASN A 127 50.54 -36.10 42.01
C ASN A 127 50.39 -37.38 42.84
#